data_AF-A0A9E4HWG7-F1
#
_entry.id   AF-A0A9E4HWG7-F1
#
_cell.length_a   1.000
_cell.length_b   1.000
_cell.length_c   1.000
_cell.angle_alpha   90.00
_cell.angle_beta   90.00
_cell.angle_gamma   90.00
#
_symmetry.space_group_name_H-M   'P 1'
#
loop_
_entity.id
_entity.type
_entity.pdbx_description
1 polymer ?
#
loop_
_entity_poly.entity_id
_entity_poly.type
_entity_poly.pdbx_seq_one_letter_code
_entity_poly.pdbx_strand_id
1 'polypeptide(L)'
;HANEEAKVVRESRLHLLGYAVIAAGSVYLETMVALSFWIIPMLLTKPVHQLQNTIEHLGLTHNGDILNNTRSTRTNFFMRWLCWQMPYHTAHHSFPSVPFWKLRQLNAKIEDTCGEVHRMGWIEFQIEAVKRLMAKNEDGYPMDEVWIVPTKGGRTIKLES
;
A
#
# COMPACT_ATOMS: atom_id res chain seq x y z
N HIS A 1 12.37 25.41 7.33
CA HIS A 1 11.93 25.31 5.91
C HIS A 1 13.11 25.38 4.93
N ALA A 2 13.83 26.50 4.77
CA ALA A 2 14.94 26.60 3.80
C ALA A 2 16.09 25.58 3.95
N ASN A 3 16.44 25.17 5.18
CA ASN A 3 17.47 24.13 5.42
C ASN A 3 16.98 22.73 5.00
N GLU A 4 15.69 22.45 5.14
CA GLU A 4 15.11 21.16 4.70
C GLU A 4 15.01 21.09 3.18
N GLU A 5 14.66 22.20 2.52
CA GLU A 5 14.66 22.30 1.06
C GLU A 5 16.06 22.06 0.47
N ALA A 6 17.09 22.68 1.05
CA ALA A 6 18.47 22.49 0.61
C ALA A 6 18.95 21.03 0.75
N LYS A 7 18.54 20.35 1.83
CA LYS A 7 18.83 18.92 2.04
C LYS A 7 18.15 18.06 0.97
N VAL A 8 16.85 18.24 0.73
CA VAL A 8 16.08 17.48 -0.27
C VAL A 8 16.67 17.68 -1.67
N VAL A 9 17.06 18.91 -2.03
CA VAL A 9 17.71 19.20 -3.32
C VAL A 9 19.05 18.48 -3.43
N ARG A 10 19.87 18.49 -2.37
CA ARG A 10 21.15 17.78 -2.35
C ARG A 10 20.95 16.28 -2.50
N GLU A 11 20.04 15.69 -1.74
CA GLU A 11 19.72 14.26 -1.80
C GLU A 11 19.22 13.84 -3.17
N SER A 12 18.35 14.65 -3.79
CA SER A 12 17.86 14.42 -5.16
C SER A 12 18.98 14.46 -6.19
N ARG A 13 19.91 15.42 -6.08
CA ARG A 13 21.09 15.51 -6.95
C ARG A 13 22.01 14.31 -6.78
N LEU A 14 22.23 13.86 -5.54
CA LEU A 14 23.03 12.66 -5.27
C LEU A 14 22.38 11.40 -5.85
N HIS A 15 21.04 11.28 -5.77
CA HIS A 15 20.32 10.18 -6.42
C HIS A 15 20.50 10.19 -7.94
N LEU A 16 20.31 11.35 -8.59
CA LEU A 16 20.51 11.49 -10.03
C LEU A 16 21.96 11.16 -10.44
N LEU A 17 22.93 11.63 -9.65
CA LEU A 17 24.34 11.29 -9.86
C LEU A 17 24.57 9.77 -9.75
N GLY A 18 23.99 9.12 -8.75
CA GLY A 18 24.05 7.66 -8.60
C GLY A 18 23.49 6.92 -9.82
N TYR A 19 22.33 7.33 -10.33
CA TYR A 19 21.76 6.76 -11.55
C TYR A 19 22.65 7.00 -12.78
N ALA A 20 23.23 8.20 -12.91
CA ALA A 20 24.15 8.52 -14.00
C ALA A 20 25.43 7.64 -13.95
N VAL A 21 25.98 7.41 -12.75
CA VAL A 21 27.13 6.51 -12.55
C VAL A 21 26.79 5.07 -12.94
N ILE A 22 25.63 4.56 -12.54
CA ILE A 22 25.19 3.19 -12.90
C ILE A 22 24.97 3.07 -14.42
N ALA A 23 24.36 4.08 -15.04
CA ALA A 23 24.16 4.11 -16.49
C ALA A 23 25.49 4.15 -17.26
N ALA A 24 26.40 5.05 -16.86
CA ALA A 24 27.73 5.14 -17.46
C ALA A 24 28.54 3.86 -17.27
N GLY A 25 28.50 3.26 -16.07
CA GLY A 25 29.12 1.97 -15.79
C GLY A 25 28.53 0.83 -16.64
N SER A 26 27.22 0.81 -16.85
CA SER A 26 26.56 -0.19 -17.70
C SER A 26 26.99 -0.08 -19.17
N VAL A 27 27.14 1.15 -19.68
CA VAL A 27 27.66 1.39 -21.04
C VAL A 27 29.14 1.02 -21.14
N TYR A 28 29.97 1.46 -20.19
CA TYR A 28 31.40 1.19 -20.19
C TYR A 28 31.73 -0.31 -20.09
N LEU A 29 30.96 -1.06 -19.30
CA LEU A 29 31.10 -2.51 -19.14
C LEU A 29 30.28 -3.31 -20.15
N GLU A 30 29.58 -2.65 -21.08
CA GLU A 30 28.71 -3.27 -22.10
C GLU A 30 27.72 -4.29 -21.51
N THR A 31 27.14 -3.98 -20.35
CA THR A 31 26.31 -4.92 -19.58
C THR A 31 24.89 -4.41 -19.39
N MET A 32 23.92 -5.33 -19.50
CA MET A 32 22.50 -5.06 -19.29
C MET A 32 22.03 -5.42 -17.88
N VAL A 33 22.92 -5.77 -16.95
CA VAL A 33 22.55 -6.26 -15.60
C VAL A 33 21.61 -5.30 -14.87
N ALA A 34 21.90 -3.99 -14.87
CA ALA A 34 21.05 -2.99 -14.23
C ALA A 34 19.63 -2.94 -14.86
N LEU A 35 19.52 -3.15 -16.17
CA LEU A 35 18.22 -3.19 -16.83
C LEU A 35 17.48 -4.50 -16.53
N SER A 36 18.13 -5.64 -16.77
CA SER A 36 17.48 -6.95 -16.72
C SER A 36 17.12 -7.43 -15.31
N PHE A 37 17.94 -7.12 -14.31
CA PHE A 37 17.73 -7.61 -12.93
C PHE A 37 17.19 -6.55 -11.97
N TRP A 38 17.14 -5.28 -12.39
CA TRP A 38 16.65 -4.20 -11.53
C TRP A 38 15.53 -3.38 -12.19
N ILE A 39 15.81 -2.64 -13.27
CA ILE A 39 14.84 -1.69 -13.82
C ILE A 39 13.61 -2.38 -14.44
N ILE A 40 13.82 -3.38 -15.31
CA ILE A 40 12.73 -4.08 -15.98
C ILE A 40 11.82 -4.80 -14.98
N PRO A 41 12.34 -5.64 -14.05
CA PRO A 41 11.49 -6.28 -13.05
C PRO A 41 10.71 -5.26 -12.22
N MET A 42 11.38 -4.21 -11.75
CA MET A 42 10.74 -3.16 -10.96
C MET A 42 9.58 -2.51 -11.72
N LEU A 43 9.76 -2.12 -12.98
CA LEU A 43 8.70 -1.49 -13.78
C LEU A 43 7.53 -2.43 -14.06
N LEU A 44 7.80 -3.72 -14.29
CA LEU A 44 6.77 -4.73 -14.52
C LEU A 44 5.95 -5.01 -13.25
N THR A 45 6.60 -5.04 -12.08
CA THR A 45 5.92 -5.36 -10.81
C THR A 45 5.32 -4.14 -10.11
N LYS A 46 5.81 -2.92 -10.40
CA LYS A 46 5.37 -1.68 -9.75
C LYS A 46 3.85 -1.49 -9.82
N PRO A 47 3.15 -1.68 -10.96
CA PRO A 47 1.70 -1.48 -11.02
C PRO A 47 0.96 -2.42 -10.07
N VAL A 48 1.31 -3.71 -10.08
CA VAL A 48 0.68 -4.71 -9.20
C VAL A 48 0.93 -4.38 -7.74
N HIS A 49 2.17 -4.00 -7.39
CA HIS A 49 2.54 -3.55 -6.06
C HIS A 49 1.76 -2.30 -5.62
N GLN A 50 1.61 -1.30 -6.50
CA GLN A 50 0.83 -0.10 -6.19
C GLN A 50 -0.64 -0.43 -5.95
N LEU A 51 -1.25 -1.28 -6.78
CA LEU A 51 -2.65 -1.68 -6.60
C LEU A 51 -2.88 -2.39 -5.27
N GLN A 52 -1.88 -3.15 -4.78
CA GLN A 52 -1.91 -3.76 -3.45
C GLN A 52 -1.72 -2.73 -2.33
N ASN A 53 -0.70 -1.88 -2.39
CA ASN A 53 -0.46 -0.89 -1.33
C ASN A 53 -1.61 0.11 -1.19
N THR A 54 -2.31 0.42 -2.29
CA THR A 54 -3.37 1.42 -2.27
C THR A 54 -4.59 0.93 -1.50
N ILE A 55 -4.97 -0.36 -1.62
CA ILE A 55 -6.12 -0.92 -0.89
C ILE A 55 -5.90 -0.98 0.63
N GLU A 56 -4.65 -1.02 1.05
CA GLU A 56 -4.26 -1.20 2.46
C GLU A 56 -4.52 0.05 3.32
N HIS A 57 -4.46 1.25 2.73
CA HIS A 57 -4.57 2.51 3.46
C HIS A 57 -5.45 3.60 2.80
N LEU A 58 -5.69 3.56 1.48
CA LEU A 58 -6.43 4.64 0.83
C LEU A 58 -7.88 4.69 1.31
N GLY A 59 -8.33 5.89 1.66
CA GLY A 59 -9.68 6.14 2.16
C GLY A 59 -9.92 5.60 3.57
N LEU A 60 -8.85 5.46 4.36
CA LEU A 60 -8.88 5.21 5.80
C LEU A 60 -8.38 6.44 6.56
N THR A 61 -8.59 6.44 7.87
CA THR A 61 -8.14 7.50 8.77
C THR A 61 -6.61 7.50 8.89
N HIS A 62 -6.04 8.65 9.24
CA HIS A 62 -4.60 8.79 9.52
C HIS A 62 -4.28 8.79 11.02
N ASN A 63 -5.23 8.36 11.87
CA ASN A 63 -5.05 8.33 13.31
C ASN A 63 -4.11 7.18 13.74
N GLY A 64 -3.70 7.16 15.01
CA GLY A 64 -2.77 6.15 15.52
C GLY A 64 -3.36 4.76 15.72
N ASP A 65 -4.67 4.58 15.53
CA ASP A 65 -5.33 3.30 15.71
C ASP A 65 -5.16 2.42 14.47
N ILE A 66 -4.32 1.41 14.59
CA ILE A 66 -3.98 0.48 13.50
C ILE A 66 -5.23 -0.21 12.96
N LEU A 67 -6.23 -0.52 13.79
CA LEU A 67 -7.44 -1.20 13.32
C LEU A 67 -8.24 -0.32 12.34
N ASN A 68 -8.14 1.00 12.51
CA ASN A 68 -8.88 2.02 11.76
C ASN A 68 -8.05 2.70 10.66
N ASN A 69 -6.72 2.70 10.79
CA ASN A 69 -5.78 3.25 9.81
C ASN A 69 -5.37 2.22 8.74
N THR A 70 -5.61 0.93 8.99
CA THR A 70 -5.20 -0.14 8.07
C THR A 70 -6.35 -1.05 7.67
N ARG A 71 -6.23 -1.66 6.49
CA ARG A 71 -7.24 -2.57 5.94
C ARG A 71 -6.62 -3.84 5.42
N SER A 72 -7.25 -4.96 5.74
CA SER A 72 -6.91 -6.26 5.16
C SER A 72 -7.62 -6.49 3.82
N THR A 73 -6.98 -7.20 2.91
CA THR A 73 -7.50 -7.48 1.57
C THR A 73 -8.10 -8.89 1.48
N ARG A 74 -9.38 -8.99 1.11
CA ARG A 74 -9.99 -10.27 0.71
C ARG A 74 -9.54 -10.63 -0.69
N THR A 75 -8.81 -11.73 -0.80
CA THR A 75 -8.30 -12.25 -2.06
C THR A 75 -8.20 -13.77 -2.06
N ASN A 76 -7.86 -14.35 -3.20
CA ASN A 76 -7.72 -15.79 -3.39
C ASN A 76 -6.41 -16.35 -2.81
N PHE A 77 -6.27 -17.67 -2.82
CA PHE A 77 -5.06 -18.35 -2.33
C PHE A 77 -3.79 -17.91 -3.08
N PHE A 78 -3.86 -17.75 -4.40
CA PHE A 78 -2.71 -17.38 -5.23
C PHE A 78 -2.12 -16.03 -4.81
N MET A 79 -2.96 -15.01 -4.63
CA MET A 79 -2.51 -13.69 -4.17
C MET A 79 -1.96 -13.73 -2.75
N ARG A 80 -2.57 -14.52 -1.84
CA ARG A 80 -2.00 -14.70 -0.49
C ARG A 80 -0.66 -15.41 -0.52
N TRP A 81 -0.44 -16.34 -1.43
CA TRP A 81 0.87 -17.00 -1.58
C TRP A 81 1.91 -16.05 -2.17
N LEU A 82 1.56 -15.38 -3.29
CA LEU A 82 2.44 -14.46 -4.01
C LEU A 82 2.90 -13.30 -3.12
N CYS A 83 1.97 -12.74 -2.34
CA CYS A 83 2.22 -11.60 -1.47
C CYS A 83 2.58 -12.03 -0.04
N TRP A 84 3.01 -13.28 0.18
CA TRP A 84 3.39 -13.79 1.49
C TRP A 84 2.41 -13.44 2.62
N GLN A 85 1.12 -13.70 2.43
CA GLN A 85 0.05 -13.44 3.41
C GLN A 85 -0.11 -11.96 3.83
N MET A 86 0.60 -11.02 3.20
CA MET A 86 0.45 -9.57 3.43
C MET A 86 -0.97 -9.02 3.22
N PRO A 87 -1.88 -9.67 2.44
CA PRO A 87 -3.30 -9.30 2.48
C PRO A 87 -3.92 -9.28 3.89
N TYR A 88 -3.32 -9.93 4.89
CA TYR A 88 -3.64 -9.74 6.31
C TYR A 88 -2.91 -8.51 6.91
N HIS A 89 -3.04 -7.38 6.24
CA HIS A 89 -2.22 -6.18 6.49
C HIS A 89 -2.44 -5.57 7.87
N THR A 90 -3.69 -5.52 8.33
CA THR A 90 -4.02 -5.06 9.69
C THR A 90 -3.29 -5.87 10.74
N ALA A 91 -3.25 -7.20 10.58
CA ALA A 91 -2.53 -8.07 11.50
C ALA A 91 -1.00 -7.83 11.46
N HIS A 92 -0.45 -7.61 10.26
CA HIS A 92 0.97 -7.26 10.11
C HIS A 92 1.31 -5.95 10.82
N HIS A 93 0.52 -4.89 10.63
CA HIS A 93 0.78 -3.62 11.31
C HIS A 93 0.57 -3.70 12.82
N SER A 94 -0.40 -4.48 13.30
CA SER A 94 -0.62 -4.66 14.74
C SER A 94 0.57 -5.35 15.41
N PHE A 95 1.17 -6.35 14.76
CA PHE A 95 2.32 -7.09 15.30
C PHE A 95 3.35 -7.42 14.20
N PRO A 96 4.20 -6.46 13.79
CA PRO A 96 5.08 -6.60 12.62
C PRO A 96 6.20 -7.62 12.81
N SER A 97 6.45 -8.03 14.07
CA SER A 97 7.41 -9.09 14.42
C SER A 97 6.87 -10.50 14.15
N VAL A 98 5.57 -10.66 13.94
CA VAL A 98 4.96 -11.97 13.65
C VAL A 98 5.29 -12.37 12.21
N PRO A 99 5.84 -13.58 12.00
CA PRO A 99 6.22 -14.00 10.67
C PRO A 99 5.01 -14.21 9.76
N PHE A 100 5.21 -13.97 8.48
CA PHE A 100 4.14 -13.87 7.50
C PHE A 100 3.22 -15.11 7.42
N TRP A 101 3.77 -16.32 7.62
CA TRP A 101 2.99 -17.58 7.59
C TRP A 101 2.03 -17.74 8.77
N LYS A 102 2.18 -16.93 9.84
CA LYS A 102 1.26 -16.91 11.00
C LYS A 102 0.21 -15.79 10.92
N LEU A 103 0.28 -14.89 9.93
CA LEU A 103 -0.62 -13.72 9.86
C LEU A 103 -2.11 -14.11 9.80
N ARG A 104 -2.46 -15.23 9.15
CA ARG A 104 -3.84 -15.75 9.16
C ARG A 104 -4.33 -16.07 10.58
N GLN A 105 -3.49 -16.71 11.39
CA GLN A 105 -3.83 -17.08 12.77
C GLN A 105 -3.91 -15.83 13.66
N LEU A 106 -2.94 -14.93 13.49
CA LEU A 106 -2.93 -13.65 14.20
C LEU A 106 -4.19 -12.83 13.89
N ASN A 107 -4.54 -12.71 12.62
CA ASN A 107 -5.75 -12.00 12.22
C ASN A 107 -6.99 -12.61 12.89
N ALA A 108 -7.14 -13.93 12.88
CA ALA A 108 -8.28 -14.58 13.54
C ALA A 108 -8.33 -14.25 15.04
N LYS A 109 -7.16 -14.15 15.70
CA LYS A 109 -7.08 -13.78 17.11
C LYS A 109 -7.42 -12.30 17.37
N ILE A 110 -7.01 -11.40 16.48
CA ILE A 110 -7.40 -9.99 16.53
C ILE A 110 -8.92 -9.88 16.39
N GLU A 111 -9.53 -10.59 15.44
CA GLU A 111 -10.99 -10.53 15.24
C GLU A 111 -11.78 -11.08 16.43
N ASP A 112 -11.29 -12.16 17.04
CA ASP A 112 -11.85 -12.75 18.26
C ASP A 112 -11.81 -11.77 19.47
N THR A 113 -10.81 -10.89 19.52
CA THR A 113 -10.58 -10.02 20.68
C THR A 113 -11.15 -8.61 20.48
N CYS A 114 -11.03 -8.05 19.27
CA CYS A 114 -11.30 -6.66 18.97
C CYS A 114 -12.49 -6.45 18.02
N GLY A 115 -13.08 -7.52 17.49
CA GLY A 115 -14.12 -7.46 16.46
C GLY A 115 -13.55 -7.51 15.03
N GLU A 116 -14.45 -7.55 14.05
CA GLU A 116 -14.09 -7.73 12.63
C GLU A 116 -13.12 -6.63 12.14
N VAL A 117 -12.01 -7.03 11.51
CA VAL A 117 -11.06 -6.06 10.94
C VAL A 117 -11.58 -5.51 9.62
N HIS A 118 -11.27 -4.24 9.34
CA HIS A 118 -11.64 -3.62 8.07
C HIS A 118 -11.10 -4.39 6.87
N ARG A 119 -12.02 -4.76 5.95
CA ARG A 119 -11.73 -5.62 4.82
C ARG A 119 -12.42 -5.19 3.54
N MET A 120 -11.72 -5.35 2.41
CA MET A 120 -12.31 -5.12 1.09
C MET A 120 -11.80 -6.14 0.06
N GLY A 121 -12.64 -6.46 -0.92
CA GLY A 121 -12.22 -7.27 -2.06
C GLY A 121 -11.26 -6.50 -2.96
N TRP A 122 -10.23 -7.17 -3.49
CA TRP A 122 -9.24 -6.50 -4.36
C TRP A 122 -9.89 -5.82 -5.58
N ILE A 123 -10.69 -6.56 -6.37
CA ILE A 123 -11.37 -6.01 -7.56
C ILE A 123 -12.38 -4.91 -7.18
N GLU A 124 -13.13 -5.16 -6.11
CA GLU A 124 -14.13 -4.24 -5.59
C GLU A 124 -13.51 -2.89 -5.23
N PHE A 125 -12.36 -2.90 -4.55
CA PHE A 125 -11.62 -1.68 -4.23
C PHE A 125 -11.17 -0.93 -5.46
N GLN A 126 -10.58 -1.62 -6.46
CA GLN A 126 -10.10 -0.94 -7.66
C GLN A 126 -11.24 -0.21 -8.39
N ILE A 127 -12.42 -0.83 -8.48
CA ILE A 127 -13.60 -0.21 -9.09
C ILE A 127 -14.03 1.03 -8.31
N GLU A 128 -14.13 0.94 -6.98
CA GLU A 128 -14.60 2.06 -6.16
C GLU A 128 -13.58 3.21 -6.15
N ALA A 129 -12.29 2.91 -6.01
CA ALA A 129 -11.23 3.91 -6.04
C ALA A 129 -11.22 4.67 -7.38
N VAL A 130 -11.33 3.97 -8.51
CA VAL A 130 -11.40 4.61 -9.84
C VAL A 130 -12.65 5.48 -9.96
N LYS A 131 -13.82 4.99 -9.55
CA LYS A 131 -15.07 5.78 -9.58
C LYS A 131 -14.94 7.08 -8.77
N ARG A 132 -14.40 7.00 -7.56
CA ARG A 132 -14.21 8.17 -6.68
C ARG A 132 -13.23 9.16 -7.28
N LEU A 133 -12.07 8.70 -7.75
CA LEU A 133 -11.06 9.54 -8.39
C LEU A 133 -11.57 10.20 -9.68
N MET A 134 -12.41 9.51 -10.46
CA MET A 134 -13.01 10.06 -11.67
C MET A 134 -14.08 11.11 -11.39
N ALA A 135 -14.71 11.11 -10.21
CA ALA A 135 -15.74 12.08 -9.85
C ALA A 135 -15.17 13.50 -9.65
N LYS A 136 -13.85 13.66 -9.48
CA LYS A 136 -13.13 14.95 -9.37
C LYS A 136 -13.78 15.95 -8.39
N ASN A 137 -14.32 15.46 -7.29
CA ASN A 137 -14.89 16.29 -6.23
C ASN A 137 -14.05 16.11 -4.96
N GLU A 138 -13.46 17.20 -4.45
CA GLU A 138 -12.62 17.19 -3.24
C GLU A 138 -13.44 16.91 -1.97
N ASP A 139 -14.73 17.26 -1.95
CA ASP A 139 -15.65 16.92 -0.85
C ASP A 139 -15.81 15.39 -0.67
N GLY A 140 -15.38 14.60 -1.66
CA GLY A 140 -15.42 13.14 -1.64
C GLY A 140 -14.28 12.47 -0.86
N TYR A 141 -13.33 13.22 -0.31
CA TYR A 141 -12.12 12.69 0.34
C TYR A 141 -11.95 13.16 1.79
N PRO A 142 -12.89 12.85 2.71
CA PRO A 142 -12.73 13.18 4.11
C PRO A 142 -11.47 12.51 4.69
N MET A 143 -10.72 13.26 5.51
CA MET A 143 -9.44 12.82 6.08
C MET A 143 -9.62 11.93 7.33
N ASP A 144 -10.79 12.01 7.94
CA ASP A 144 -11.20 11.47 9.23
C ASP A 144 -12.35 10.46 9.12
N GLU A 145 -12.83 10.16 7.91
CA GLU A 145 -13.89 9.18 7.67
C GLU A 145 -13.46 8.10 6.67
N VAL A 146 -14.00 6.89 6.81
CA VAL A 146 -13.77 5.83 5.81
C VAL A 146 -14.73 6.03 4.64
N TRP A 147 -14.19 6.41 3.48
CA TRP A 147 -15.00 6.77 2.30
C TRP A 147 -14.83 5.84 1.10
N ILE A 148 -13.88 4.90 1.14
CA ILE A 148 -13.82 3.75 0.20
C ILE A 148 -14.30 2.51 0.94
N VAL A 149 -15.55 2.10 0.73
CA VAL A 149 -16.18 0.96 1.43
C VAL A 149 -16.74 -0.08 0.46
N PRO A 150 -16.93 -1.35 0.89
CA PRO A 150 -17.59 -2.37 0.09
C PRO A 150 -19.00 -1.95 -0.37
N THR A 151 -19.34 -2.29 -1.61
CA THR A 151 -20.63 -1.95 -2.23
C THR A 151 -21.81 -2.74 -1.65
N LYS A 152 -21.58 -4.00 -1.21
CA LYS A 152 -22.57 -4.76 -0.43
C LYS A 152 -22.46 -4.39 1.05
N GLY A 153 -23.47 -3.69 1.56
CA GLY A 153 -23.54 -3.23 2.95
C GLY A 153 -23.07 -1.79 3.17
N GLY A 154 -22.97 -1.00 2.09
CA GLY A 154 -22.39 0.34 1.98
C GLY A 154 -22.78 1.35 3.05
N ARG A 155 -22.19 1.19 4.23
CA ARG A 155 -22.16 2.21 5.26
C ARG A 155 -20.80 2.87 5.17
N THR A 156 -20.78 4.16 4.84
CA THR A 156 -19.70 5.02 5.29
C THR A 156 -19.69 4.94 6.81
N ILE A 157 -18.54 4.58 7.37
CA ILE A 157 -18.41 4.49 8.83
C ILE A 157 -17.69 5.76 9.24
N LYS A 158 -18.40 6.63 9.97
CA LYS A 158 -17.75 7.68 10.76
C LYS A 158 -17.09 6.98 11.94
N LEU A 159 -15.76 7.06 12.00
CA LEU A 159 -14.98 6.37 13.03
C LEU A 159 -14.85 7.21 14.31
N GLU A 160 -15.18 8.51 14.28
CA GLU A 160 -15.19 9.39 15.44
C GLU A 160 -16.37 10.41 15.39
N SER A 161 -16.87 10.78 16.58
CA SER A 161 -17.82 11.86 16.85
C SER A 161 -17.28 12.74 17.97
#